data_AF-A0A354UXH5-F1
#
_entry.id   AF-A0A354UXH5-F1
#
_cell.length_a   1.000
_cell.length_b   1.000
_cell.length_c   1.000
_cell.angle_alpha   90.00
_cell.angle_beta   90.00
_cell.angle_gamma   90.00
#
_symmetry.space_group_name_H-M   'P 1'
#
loop_
_entity.id
_entity.type
_entity.pdbx_description
1 polymer ?
#
loop_
_entity_poly.entity_id
_entity_poly.type
_entity_poly.pdbx_seq_one_letter_code
_entity_poly.pdbx_strand_id
1 'polypeptide(L)'
;MRAIIEDTWFPAGTKIRIGGGADELLFVRCLFEGGEIFVGHEVDRMIFSQCVFRGTSFSGQGLTERIAIACHSASPETEEAAPESGSREGKFRS
;
A
#
# COMPACT_ATOMS: atom_id res chain seq x y z
N MET A 1 -18.08 -9.11 -14.80
CA MET A 1 -17.63 -9.96 -13.69
C MET A 1 -16.53 -9.24 -12.92
N ARG A 2 -16.81 -8.72 -11.72
CA ARG A 2 -15.80 -7.98 -10.93
C ARG A 2 -14.65 -8.89 -10.45
N ALA A 3 -13.42 -8.60 -10.82
CA ALA A 3 -12.20 -9.15 -10.24
C ALA A 3 -11.91 -8.46 -8.89
N ILE A 4 -11.93 -9.23 -7.81
CA ILE A 4 -11.69 -8.74 -6.46
C ILE A 4 -10.40 -9.38 -5.94
N ILE A 5 -9.51 -8.54 -5.44
CA ILE A 5 -8.29 -8.96 -4.73
C ILE A 5 -8.49 -8.57 -3.28
N GLU A 6 -8.55 -9.56 -2.40
CA GLU A 6 -8.83 -9.37 -0.97
C GLU A 6 -7.65 -9.83 -0.11
N ASP A 7 -7.51 -9.21 1.07
CA ASP A 7 -6.60 -9.65 2.15
C ASP A 7 -5.18 -9.94 1.67
N THR A 8 -4.71 -9.14 0.70
CA THR A 8 -3.43 -9.34 0.03
C THR A 8 -2.42 -8.28 0.46
N TRP A 9 -1.20 -8.72 0.74
CA TRP A 9 -0.06 -7.86 0.99
C TRP A 9 0.78 -7.68 -0.28
N PHE A 10 1.02 -6.42 -0.63
CA PHE A 10 1.87 -5.99 -1.73
C PHE A 10 3.18 -5.43 -1.17
N PRO A 11 4.31 -6.11 -1.42
CA PRO A 11 5.60 -5.75 -0.82
C PRO A 11 6.24 -4.53 -1.48
N ALA A 12 7.31 -4.06 -0.85
CA ALA A 12 8.14 -2.95 -1.34
C ALA A 12 8.56 -3.11 -2.80
N GLY A 13 8.37 -2.03 -3.57
CA GLY A 13 8.71 -1.98 -4.99
C GLY A 13 7.62 -2.50 -5.92
N THR A 14 6.46 -2.91 -5.39
CA THR A 14 5.30 -3.26 -6.20
C THR A 14 4.87 -2.08 -7.08
N LYS A 15 4.61 -2.36 -8.37
CA LYS A 15 4.11 -1.38 -9.33
C LYS A 15 2.76 -1.82 -9.89
N ILE A 16 1.73 -0.99 -9.71
CA ILE A 16 0.37 -1.25 -10.18
C ILE A 16 -0.03 -0.14 -11.15
N ARG A 17 -0.58 -0.53 -12.30
CA ARG A 17 -1.13 0.39 -13.29
C ARG A 17 -2.59 0.04 -13.53
N ILE A 18 -3.48 0.98 -13.24
CA ILE A 18 -4.93 0.88 -13.44
C ILE A 18 -5.31 1.92 -14.49
N GLY A 19 -5.91 1.50 -15.60
CA GLY A 19 -6.33 2.37 -16.70
C GLY A 19 -7.69 1.96 -17.27
N GLY A 20 -8.04 2.48 -18.44
CA GLY A 20 -9.30 2.22 -19.11
C GLY A 20 -9.57 0.72 -19.31
N GLY A 21 -10.81 0.29 -19.03
CA GLY A 21 -11.20 -1.12 -19.03
C GLY A 21 -11.04 -1.82 -17.68
N ALA A 22 -10.55 -1.13 -16.65
CA ALA A 22 -10.44 -1.65 -15.28
C ALA A 22 -11.75 -1.55 -14.47
N ASP A 23 -12.89 -1.44 -15.14
CA ASP A 23 -14.25 -1.26 -14.59
C ASP A 23 -14.65 -2.36 -13.61
N GLU A 24 -13.88 -3.44 -13.58
CA GLU A 24 -14.16 -4.65 -12.83
C GLU A 24 -13.13 -4.92 -11.73
N LEU A 25 -12.14 -4.06 -11.46
CA LEU A 25 -11.12 -4.32 -10.44
C LEU A 25 -11.49 -3.71 -9.07
N LEU A 26 -11.26 -4.45 -7.99
CA LEU A 26 -11.37 -3.95 -6.62
C LEU A 26 -10.32 -4.57 -5.71
N PHE A 27 -9.65 -3.74 -4.92
CA PHE A 27 -8.79 -4.16 -3.82
C PHE A 27 -9.53 -3.95 -2.49
N VAL A 28 -9.61 -4.99 -1.67
CA VAL A 28 -10.31 -4.96 -0.37
C VAL A 28 -9.39 -5.44 0.74
N ARG A 29 -9.25 -4.65 1.81
CA ARG A 29 -8.38 -4.99 2.97
C ARG A 29 -6.93 -5.32 2.56
N CYS A 30 -6.44 -4.70 1.49
CA CYS A 30 -5.07 -4.90 1.02
C CYS A 30 -4.10 -3.97 1.74
N LEU A 31 -2.86 -4.44 1.92
CA LEU A 31 -1.75 -3.66 2.46
C LEU A 31 -0.72 -3.40 1.37
N PHE A 32 -0.35 -2.15 1.16
CA PHE A 32 0.70 -1.74 0.23
C PHE A 32 1.84 -1.09 1.02
N GLU A 33 3.03 -1.67 0.96
CA GLU A 33 4.21 -1.17 1.68
C GLU A 33 5.29 -0.77 0.70
N GLY A 34 5.42 0.52 0.38
CA GLY A 34 6.45 1.05 -0.52
C GLY A 34 6.23 0.62 -1.97
N GLY A 35 6.04 1.57 -2.88
CA GLY A 35 5.78 1.21 -4.28
C GLY A 35 5.10 2.34 -5.03
N GLU A 36 4.66 2.05 -6.25
CA GLU A 36 4.04 3.03 -7.13
C GLU A 36 2.70 2.51 -7.66
N ILE A 37 1.65 3.29 -7.46
CA ILE A 37 0.33 3.04 -8.03
C ILE A 37 0.03 4.17 -9.02
N PHE A 38 -0.11 3.80 -10.30
CA PHE A 38 -0.60 4.70 -11.33
C PHE A 38 -2.08 4.46 -11.60
N VAL A 39 -2.90 5.50 -11.47
CA VAL A 39 -4.33 5.46 -11.79
C VAL A 39 -4.63 6.41 -12.95
N GLY A 40 -5.14 5.88 -14.06
CA GLY A 40 -5.48 6.63 -15.27
C GLY A 40 -6.58 7.67 -15.03
N HIS A 41 -6.57 8.75 -15.81
CA HIS A 41 -7.53 9.85 -15.67
C HIS A 41 -8.97 9.47 -16.06
N GLU A 42 -9.12 8.42 -16.85
CA GLU A 42 -10.39 7.84 -17.29
C GLU A 42 -11.08 7.00 -16.20
N VAL A 43 -10.39 6.72 -15.09
CA VAL A 43 -10.93 5.94 -13.97
C VAL A 43 -11.69 6.88 -13.03
N ASP A 44 -13.01 6.70 -12.90
CA ASP A 44 -13.89 7.48 -12.00
C ASP A 44 -14.72 6.54 -11.09
N ARG A 45 -14.16 5.38 -10.77
CA ARG A 45 -14.81 4.33 -9.97
C ARG A 45 -13.95 3.98 -8.76
N MET A 46 -14.59 3.39 -7.76
CA MET A 46 -13.92 2.92 -6.54
C MET A 46 -13.03 1.71 -6.84
N ILE A 47 -11.74 1.86 -6.59
CA ILE A 47 -10.73 0.81 -6.80
C ILE A 47 -10.21 0.26 -5.47
N PHE A 48 -10.18 1.08 -4.42
CA PHE A 48 -9.63 0.70 -3.12
C PHE A 48 -10.70 0.82 -2.03
N SER A 49 -10.84 -0.23 -1.22
CA SER A 49 -11.74 -0.26 -0.06
C SER A 49 -11.02 -0.86 1.14
N GLN A 50 -10.97 -0.11 2.25
CA GLN A 50 -10.32 -0.56 3.49
C GLN A 50 -8.84 -0.93 3.30
N CYS A 51 -8.17 -0.34 2.31
CA CYS A 51 -6.75 -0.58 2.06
C CYS A 51 -5.88 0.32 2.93
N VAL A 52 -4.68 -0.17 3.24
CA VAL A 52 -3.65 0.57 3.98
C VAL A 52 -2.46 0.81 3.04
N PHE A 53 -2.01 2.06 2.97
CA PHE A 53 -0.86 2.46 2.17
C PHE A 53 0.24 3.03 3.07
N ARG A 54 1.42 2.43 3.05
CA ARG A 54 2.60 2.86 3.82
C ARG A 54 3.76 3.14 2.87
N GLY A 55 4.17 4.40 2.72
CA GLY A 55 5.25 4.78 1.80
C GLY A 55 4.96 4.51 0.32
N THR A 56 3.70 4.21 -0.06
CA THR A 56 3.26 4.04 -1.45
C THR A 56 3.04 5.39 -2.09
N SER A 57 3.61 5.61 -3.28
CA SER A 57 3.38 6.82 -4.08
C SER A 57 2.25 6.60 -5.09
N PHE A 58 1.52 7.67 -5.36
CA PHE A 58 0.45 7.70 -6.36
C PHE A 58 0.82 8.63 -7.51
N SER A 59 0.58 8.20 -8.74
CA SER A 59 0.76 8.99 -9.96
C SER A 59 -0.48 8.91 -10.85
N GLY A 60 -0.72 9.95 -11.66
CA GLY A 60 -1.98 10.11 -12.42
C GLY A 60 -3.09 10.74 -11.55
N GLN A 61 -4.12 9.97 -11.20
CA GLN A 61 -5.10 10.39 -10.20
C GLN A 61 -4.67 9.99 -8.77
N GLY A 62 -4.71 10.93 -7.83
CA GLY A 62 -4.53 10.66 -6.40
C GLY A 62 -5.81 10.09 -5.77
N LEU A 63 -5.72 9.58 -4.53
CA LEU A 63 -6.83 9.01 -3.74
C LEU A 63 -7.91 10.04 -3.40
N THR A 64 -8.75 10.37 -4.39
CA THR A 64 -9.99 11.12 -4.19
C THR A 64 -11.06 10.22 -3.57
N GLU A 65 -12.11 10.82 -2.99
CA GLU A 65 -13.28 10.12 -2.43
C GLU A 65 -13.96 9.15 -3.42
N ARG A 66 -13.81 9.40 -4.73
CA ARG A 66 -14.40 8.53 -5.76
C ARG A 66 -13.60 7.25 -5.99
N ILE A 67 -12.27 7.32 -5.86
CA ILE A 67 -11.39 6.16 -6.07
C ILE A 67 -11.07 5.40 -4.77
N ALA A 68 -11.23 6.07 -3.63
CA ALA A 68 -10.98 5.55 -2.30
C ALA A 68 -12.26 5.53 -1.44
N ILE A 69 -12.55 4.41 -0.80
CA ILE A 69 -13.49 4.38 0.34
C ILE A 69 -12.73 4.01 1.61
N ALA A 70 -12.87 4.88 2.61
CA ALA A 70 -12.37 4.71 3.98
C ALA A 70 -11.00 3.99 4.01
N CYS A 71 -10.02 4.54 3.30
CA CYS A 71 -8.65 4.08 3.40
C CYS A 71 -8.08 4.67 4.69
N HIS A 72 -7.71 3.82 5.63
CA HIS A 72 -6.95 4.25 6.78
C HIS A 72 -5.49 4.39 6.33
N SER A 73 -5.04 5.62 6.11
CA SER A 73 -3.61 5.92 6.16
C SER A 73 -3.13 5.44 7.53
N ALA A 74 -2.31 4.39 7.56
CA ALA A 74 -1.81 3.86 8.82
C ALA A 74 -1.22 5.01 9.63
N SER A 75 -1.78 5.26 10.82
CA SER A 75 -1.14 6.12 11.80
C SER A 75 0.29 5.61 12.00
N PRO A 76 1.31 6.49 12.00
CA PRO A 76 2.72 6.12 12.12
C PRO A 76 3.10 5.65 13.55
N GLU A 77 2.26 4.83 14.18
CA GLU A 77 2.45 4.32 15.56
C GLU A 77 2.78 2.82 15.56
N THR A 78 3.50 2.33 14.56
CA THR A 78 4.09 0.98 14.63
C THR A 78 5.52 0.98 14.10
N GLU A 79 6.27 2.01 14.48
CA GLU A 79 7.73 1.96 14.51
C GLU A 79 8.21 2.07 15.97
N GLU A 80 7.55 1.35 16.87
CA GLU A 80 8.04 1.09 18.22
C GLU A 80 8.13 -0.43 18.40
N ALA A 81 9.34 -0.94 18.18
CA ALA A 81 9.93 -2.19 18.69
C ALA A 81 10.93 -2.78 17.70
N ALA A 82 11.89 -1.99 17.23
CA ALA A 82 13.21 -2.55 17.00
C ALA A 82 13.82 -2.75 18.40
N PRO A 83 14.09 -3.99 18.88
CA PRO A 83 14.88 -4.13 20.08
C PRO A 83 16.25 -3.53 19.79
N GLU A 84 16.65 -2.57 20.62
CA GLU A 84 18.02 -2.10 20.72
C GLU A 84 18.93 -3.30 20.95
N SER A 85 19.45 -3.89 19.88
CA SER A 85 20.59 -4.80 19.97
C SER A 85 21.80 -3.94 20.28
N GLY A 86 21.97 -3.72 21.59
CA GLY A 86 23.01 -2.90 22.15
C GLY A 86 24.39 -3.24 21.61
N SER A 87 25.11 -2.19 21.25
CA SER A 87 26.56 -2.16 21.25
C SER A 87 27.10 -2.81 22.51
N ARG A 88 27.74 -3.98 22.38
CA ARG A 88 28.85 -4.37 23.24
C ARG A 88 29.93 -5.05 22.41
N GLU A 89 30.95 -4.26 22.11
CA GLU A 89 32.30 -4.75 21.88
C GLU A 89 32.68 -5.79 22.94
N GLY A 90 33.10 -6.97 22.49
CA GLY A 90 33.52 -8.07 23.35
C GLY A 90 34.67 -8.81 22.71
N LYS A 91 35.83 -8.16 22.65
CA LYS A 91 37.12 -8.77 22.29
C LYS A 91 37.53 -9.73 23.42
N PHE A 92 37.45 -11.05 23.21
CA PHE A 92 38.17 -12.00 24.06
C PHE A 92 38.81 -13.11 23.21
N ARG A 93 40.13 -13.22 23.37
CA ARG A 93 41.00 -14.26 22.86
C ARG A 93 40.79 -15.56 23.64
N SER A 94 40.97 -16.70 22.98
CA SER A 94 41.63 -17.89 23.54
C SER A 94 42.30 -18.63 22.39
#